data_AF-A0A1H8E8E9-F1
#
_entry.id   AF-A0A1H8E8E9-F1
#
_cell.length_a   1.000
_cell.length_b   1.000
_cell.length_c   1.000
_cell.angle_alpha   90.00
_cell.angle_beta   90.00
_cell.angle_gamma   90.00
#
_symmetry.space_group_name_H-M   'P 1'
#
loop_
_entity.id
_entity.type
_entity.pdbx_description
1 polymer ?
#
loop_
_entity_poly.entity_id
_entity_poly.type
_entity_poly.pdbx_seq_one_letter_code
_entity_poly.pdbx_strand_id
1 'polypeptide(L)'
;MIDRHAATYIPVSTERTKAVVKELRPGMREKIDVASLADPHKRAEVDAWIVADDDGPVHFMYQDGPGGHEVQFGFADEVRETIAEAETDL
;
A
#
# COMPACT_ATOMS: atom_id res chain seq x y z
N MET A 1 15.04 -7.42 -5.35
CA MET A 1 14.86 -6.51 -6.50
C MET A 1 13.38 -6.22 -6.59
N ILE A 2 12.95 -5.01 -6.21
CA ILE A 2 11.54 -4.63 -6.13
C ILE A 2 11.17 -3.98 -7.44
N ASP A 3 10.34 -4.66 -8.21
CA ASP A 3 9.96 -4.19 -9.53
C ASP A 3 8.75 -3.25 -9.41
N ARG A 4 9.02 -1.99 -9.02
CA ARG A 4 8.00 -0.92 -9.06
C ARG A 4 7.41 -0.72 -10.47
N HIS A 5 8.03 -1.26 -11.53
CA HIS A 5 7.52 -1.18 -12.90
C HIS A 5 6.44 -2.23 -13.24
N ALA A 6 6.14 -3.19 -12.35
CA ALA A 6 5.17 -4.26 -12.63
C ALA A 6 3.79 -4.07 -11.97
N ALA A 7 3.62 -3.06 -11.12
CA ALA A 7 2.33 -2.83 -10.44
C ALA A 7 1.27 -2.34 -11.44
N THR A 8 0.08 -2.92 -11.38
CA THR A 8 -1.11 -2.55 -12.17
C THR A 8 -2.03 -1.59 -11.40
N TYR A 9 -1.98 -1.64 -10.07
CA TYR A 9 -2.73 -0.85 -9.12
C TYR A 9 -1.80 -0.11 -8.18
N ILE A 10 -2.24 1.03 -7.64
CA ILE A 10 -1.51 1.79 -6.62
C ILE A 10 -2.42 2.16 -5.44
N PRO A 11 -1.89 2.20 -4.21
CA PRO A 11 -2.62 2.71 -3.04
C PRO A 11 -3.18 4.11 -3.27
N VAL A 12 -4.44 4.32 -2.86
CA VAL A 12 -5.13 5.61 -2.91
C VAL A 12 -5.22 6.19 -1.50
N SER A 13 -4.98 7.49 -1.37
CA SER A 13 -4.99 8.23 -0.09
C SER A 13 -6.41 8.51 0.43
N THR A 14 -7.29 7.51 0.44
CA THR A 14 -8.60 7.59 1.12
C THR A 14 -8.43 7.70 2.63
N GLU A 15 -9.45 8.19 3.35
CA GLU A 15 -9.41 8.24 4.83
C GLU A 15 -9.07 6.88 5.43
N ARG A 16 -9.65 5.82 4.87
CA ARG A 16 -9.39 4.44 5.28
C ARG A 16 -7.93 4.05 5.06
N THR A 17 -7.41 4.21 3.85
CA THR A 17 -6.02 3.82 3.56
C THR A 17 -5.05 4.59 4.44
N LYS A 18 -5.28 5.89 4.66
CA LYS A 18 -4.48 6.70 5.58
C LYS A 18 -4.49 6.15 7.01
N ALA A 19 -5.67 5.82 7.54
CA ALA A 19 -5.81 5.24 8.87
C ALA A 19 -5.08 3.90 8.97
N VAL A 20 -5.27 3.03 7.98
CA VAL A 20 -4.61 1.71 7.93
C VAL A 20 -3.10 1.87 7.88
N VAL A 21 -2.54 2.64 6.93
CA VAL A 21 -1.08 2.81 6.80
C VAL A 21 -0.45 3.35 8.09
N LYS A 22 -1.15 4.25 8.79
CA LYS A 22 -0.69 4.84 10.06
C LYS A 22 -0.63 3.79 11.18
N GLU A 23 -1.60 2.89 11.26
CA GLU A 23 -1.74 1.93 12.37
C GLU A 23 -1.15 0.55 12.07
N LEU A 24 -0.89 0.24 10.80
CA LEU A 24 -0.39 -1.06 10.37
C LEU A 24 0.96 -1.38 11.03
N ARG A 25 1.07 -2.59 11.57
CA ARG A 25 2.29 -3.13 12.21
C ARG A 25 2.66 -4.50 11.63
N PRO A 26 3.93 -4.94 11.74
CA PRO A 26 4.33 -6.29 11.34
C PRO A 26 3.42 -7.36 11.95
N GLY A 27 3.00 -8.34 11.15
CA GLY A 27 2.07 -9.40 11.54
C GLY A 27 0.59 -9.06 11.39
N MET A 28 0.24 -7.81 11.05
CA MET A 28 -1.12 -7.42 10.69
C MET A 28 -1.32 -7.49 9.17
N ARG A 29 -2.56 -7.81 8.75
CA ARG A 29 -3.00 -7.73 7.36
C ARG A 29 -4.34 -7.00 7.35
N GLU A 30 -4.36 -5.84 6.71
CA GLU A 30 -5.50 -4.92 6.69
C GLU A 30 -5.87 -4.58 5.25
N LYS A 31 -7.08 -4.06 5.05
CA LYS A 31 -7.59 -3.72 3.73
C LYS A 31 -7.36 -2.25 3.39
N ILE A 32 -6.84 -1.98 2.20
CA ILE A 32 -6.64 -0.63 1.66
C ILE A 32 -7.35 -0.43 0.33
N ASP A 33 -7.58 0.84 -0.03
CA ASP A 33 -8.05 1.23 -1.36
C ASP A 33 -6.89 1.33 -2.34
N VAL A 34 -7.07 0.75 -3.53
CA VAL A 34 -6.17 0.92 -4.67
C VAL A 34 -6.93 1.34 -5.93
N ALA A 35 -6.23 2.02 -6.84
CA ALA A 35 -6.75 2.39 -8.16
C ALA A 35 -5.85 1.82 -9.26
N SER A 36 -6.47 1.39 -10.36
CA SER A 36 -5.74 0.92 -11.55
C SER A 36 -4.97 2.06 -12.19
N LEU A 37 -3.70 1.83 -12.53
CA LEU A 37 -2.88 2.80 -13.26
C LEU A 37 -3.41 3.07 -14.67
N ALA A 38 -4.07 2.08 -15.30
CA ALA A 38 -4.65 2.22 -16.62
C ALA A 38 -6.01 2.95 -16.60
N ASP A 39 -6.70 2.94 -15.46
CA ASP A 39 -8.02 3.56 -15.28
C ASP A 39 -8.25 3.91 -13.81
N PRO A 40 -8.01 5.16 -13.38
CA PRO A 40 -8.15 5.58 -11.99
C PRO A 40 -9.58 5.47 -11.42
N HIS A 41 -10.60 5.36 -12.27
CA HIS A 41 -11.98 5.13 -11.83
C HIS A 41 -12.21 3.67 -11.44
N LYS A 42 -11.36 2.75 -11.89
CA LYS A 42 -11.37 1.35 -11.50
C LYS A 42 -10.62 1.18 -10.17
N ARG A 43 -11.39 1.28 -9.08
CA ARG A 43 -10.91 1.07 -7.72
C ARG A 43 -11.17 -0.36 -7.24
N ALA A 44 -10.33 -0.80 -6.31
CA ALA A 44 -10.47 -2.08 -5.65
C ALA A 44 -9.99 -2.00 -4.21
N GLU A 45 -10.44 -2.94 -3.40
CA GLU A 45 -9.93 -3.15 -2.05
C GLU A 45 -9.01 -4.36 -2.04
N VAL A 46 -7.83 -4.20 -1.44
CA VAL A 46 -6.78 -5.21 -1.45
C VAL A 46 -6.13 -5.32 -0.07
N ASP A 47 -5.47 -6.45 0.17
CA ASP A 47 -4.69 -6.63 1.39
C ASP A 47 -3.40 -5.80 1.36
N ALA A 48 -3.07 -5.20 2.50
CA ALA A 48 -1.79 -4.58 2.80
C ALA A 48 -1.23 -5.12 4.12
N TRP A 49 0.09 -5.24 4.18
CA TRP A 49 0.80 -5.71 5.36
C TRP A 49 2.20 -5.11 5.40
N ILE A 50 2.85 -5.31 6.54
CA ILE A 50 4.24 -4.88 6.74
C ILE A 50 5.12 -6.11 6.91
N VAL A 51 6.24 -6.11 6.19
CA VAL A 51 7.33 -7.09 6.37
C VAL A 51 8.50 -6.39 7.05
N ALA A 52 9.00 -6.97 8.13
CA ALA A 52 10.22 -6.53 8.81
C ALA A 52 11.29 -7.61 8.61
N ASP A 53 12.44 -7.20 8.09
CA ASP A 53 13.63 -8.05 8.04
C ASP A 53 14.29 -8.10 9.43
N ASP A 54 14.94 -9.22 9.79
CA ASP A 54 15.42 -9.51 11.16
C ASP A 54 16.28 -8.40 11.81
N ASP A 55 17.01 -7.62 11.00
CA ASP A 55 17.77 -6.42 11.42
C ASP A 55 17.62 -5.27 10.41
N GLY A 56 16.59 -5.35 9.55
CA GLY A 56 16.48 -4.53 8.35
C GLY A 56 15.32 -3.53 8.37
N PRO A 57 15.26 -2.69 7.33
CA PRO A 57 14.20 -1.71 7.22
C PRO A 57 12.84 -2.37 7.03
N VAL A 58 11.81 -1.70 7.50
CA VAL A 58 10.44 -2.20 7.46
C VAL A 58 9.79 -1.79 6.13
N HIS A 59 9.17 -2.75 5.45
CA HIS A 59 8.62 -2.57 4.12
C HIS A 59 7.09 -2.66 4.09
N PHE A 60 6.46 -1.73 3.38
CA PHE A 60 5.03 -1.75 3.12
C PHE A 60 4.74 -2.58 1.88
N MET A 61 3.90 -3.59 2.05
CA MET A 61 3.47 -4.53 1.03
C MET A 61 1.97 -4.39 0.79
N TYR A 62 1.53 -4.64 -0.43
CA TYR A 62 0.12 -4.75 -0.78
C TYR A 62 -0.08 -5.74 -1.93
N GLN A 63 -1.33 -6.14 -2.13
CA GLN A 63 -1.70 -6.96 -3.27
C GLN A 63 -2.03 -6.08 -4.48
N ASP A 64 -1.43 -6.38 -5.64
CA ASP A 64 -1.60 -5.64 -6.89
C ASP A 64 -2.97 -5.90 -7.55
N GLY A 65 -4.02 -5.39 -6.92
CA GLY A 65 -5.40 -5.63 -7.32
C GLY A 65 -5.98 -6.96 -6.77
N PRO A 66 -7.29 -7.20 -6.97
CA PRO A 66 -7.96 -8.39 -6.43
C PRO A 66 -7.36 -9.69 -6.96
N GLY A 67 -6.80 -10.52 -6.08
CA GLY A 67 -6.14 -11.77 -6.49
C GLY A 67 -4.79 -11.57 -7.18
N GLY A 68 -4.26 -10.34 -7.18
CA GLY A 68 -2.96 -10.00 -7.75
C GLY A 68 -1.79 -10.57 -6.94
N HIS A 69 -0.59 -10.33 -7.47
CA HIS A 69 0.65 -10.68 -6.80
C HIS A 69 1.00 -9.66 -5.72
N GLU A 70 1.92 -10.03 -4.83
CA GLU A 70 2.38 -9.16 -3.75
C GLU A 70 3.41 -8.17 -4.29
N VAL A 71 3.22 -6.88 -3.98
CA VAL A 71 4.09 -5.79 -4.43
C VAL A 71 4.59 -5.02 -3.21
N GLN A 72 5.89 -4.72 -3.23
CA GLN A 72 6.49 -3.81 -2.27
C GLN A 72 6.34 -2.37 -2.76
N PHE A 73 5.63 -1.56 -1.99
CA PHE A 73 5.39 -0.16 -2.31
C PHE A 73 6.59 0.72 -1.93
N GLY A 74 7.14 0.52 -0.73
CA GLY A 74 8.24 1.33 -0.21
C GLY A 74 8.61 0.97 1.22
N PHE A 75 9.44 1.80 1.85
CA PHE A 75 9.69 1.72 3.29
C PHE A 75 8.45 2.18 4.05
N ALA A 76 8.09 1.48 5.13
CA ALA A 76 6.86 1.76 5.85
C ALA A 76 6.82 3.19 6.41
N ASP A 77 7.94 3.72 6.89
CA ASP A 77 8.00 5.08 7.43
C ASP A 77 7.86 6.14 6.33
N GLU A 78 8.53 5.98 5.18
CA GLU A 78 8.34 6.87 4.02
C GLU A 78 6.89 6.84 3.52
N VAL A 79 6.27 5.66 3.48
CA VAL A 79 4.88 5.50 3.04
C VAL A 79 3.92 6.18 4.02
N ARG A 80 4.18 6.10 5.33
CA ARG A 80 3.40 6.81 6.36
C ARG A 80 3.51 8.32 6.22
N GLU A 81 4.70 8.84 6.01
CA GLU A 81 4.91 10.28 5.79
C GLU A 81 4.21 10.75 4.52
N THR A 82 4.45 10.06 3.41
CA THR A 82 3.88 10.40 2.10
C THR A 82 2.35 10.41 2.13
N ILE A 83 1.73 9.38 2.72
CA ILE A 83 0.28 9.27 2.74
C ILE A 83 -0.38 10.23 3.74
N ALA A 84 0.32 10.61 4.81
CA ALA A 84 -0.15 11.60 5.74
C ALA A 84 -0.23 13.00 5.10
N GLU A 85 0.73 13.32 4.23
CA GLU A 85 0.80 14.60 3.50
C GLU A 85 -0.09 14.66 2.25
N ALA A 86 -0.41 13.50 1.66
CA ALA A 86 -1.26 13.43 0.47
C ALA A 86 -2.64 14.05 0.73
N GLU A 87 -3.25 14.68 -0.28
CA GLU A 87 -4.66 15.09 -0.19
C GLU A 87 -5.55 13.86 -0.03
N THR A 88 -6.60 13.97 0.78
CA THR A 88 -7.55 12.87 0.96
C THR A 88 -8.39 12.74 -0.31
N ASP A 89 -8.33 11.57 -0.93
CA ASP A 89 -9.18 11.24 -2.05
C ASP A 89 -10.58 10.82 -1.52
N LEU A 90 -11.63 11.50 -2.03
CA LEU A 90 -13.01 11.43 -1.55
C LEU A 90 -13.89 10.53 -2.44
#